data_AF-A0A838TVM4-F1
#
_entry.id   AF-A0A838TVM4-F1
#
_cell.length_a   1.000
_cell.length_b   1.000
_cell.length_c   1.000
_cell.angle_alpha   90.00
_cell.angle_beta   90.00
_cell.angle_gamma   90.00
#
_symmetry.space_group_name_H-M   'P 1'
#
loop_
_entity.id
_entity.type
_entity.pdbx_description
1 polymer ?
#
loop_
_entity_poly.entity_id
_entity_poly.type
_entity_poly.pdbx_seq_one_letter_code
_entity_poly.pdbx_strand_id
1 'polypeptide(L)'
;MVRPISGWGSKTDSQEHNENSGLVSGVIVLSTFPSEDLAKKVAQGLLERKLCACVNIMKVSSMYSWKGKIDDEQEFLCFFKTTTIKLRQLKEEIRKVHPYEVPEIVELEMKSASSDYLSWLVDATLSSP
;
A
#
# COMPACT_ATOMS: atom_id res chain seq x y z
N MET A 1 3.38 -11.85 -2.04
CA MET A 1 3.42 -13.23 -2.53
C MET A 1 2.71 -13.25 -3.88
N VAL A 2 3.50 -13.11 -4.95
CA VAL A 2 3.02 -13.09 -6.34
C VAL A 2 2.86 -14.56 -6.77
N ARG A 3 1.81 -14.88 -7.54
CA ARG A 3 1.49 -16.27 -7.96
C ARG A 3 2.70 -16.94 -8.67
N PRO A 4 2.88 -18.27 -8.59
CA PRO A 4 3.96 -18.96 -9.31
C PRO A 4 3.72 -18.89 -10.82
N ILE A 5 4.75 -18.54 -11.59
CA ILE A 5 4.72 -18.48 -13.06
C ILE A 5 5.27 -19.82 -13.60
N SER A 6 4.47 -20.57 -14.35
CA SER A 6 4.95 -21.69 -15.17
C SER A 6 5.36 -21.17 -16.56
N GLY A 7 6.63 -21.33 -16.94
CA GLY A 7 7.10 -21.21 -18.33
C GLY A 7 8.04 -20.05 -18.60
N TRP A 8 9.35 -20.31 -18.59
CA TRP A 8 10.37 -19.39 -19.09
C TRP A 8 10.48 -19.48 -20.62
N GLY A 9 10.38 -18.35 -21.29
CA GLY A 9 10.71 -18.18 -22.70
C GLY A 9 11.48 -16.88 -22.89
N SER A 10 12.76 -16.99 -23.26
CA SER A 10 13.69 -15.89 -23.48
C SER A 10 13.41 -15.15 -24.79
N LYS A 11 13.31 -13.81 -24.76
CA LYS A 11 13.74 -12.91 -25.85
C LYS A 11 14.27 -11.59 -25.30
N THR A 12 15.36 -11.14 -25.92
CA THR A 12 16.22 -9.98 -25.63
C THR A 12 15.68 -8.65 -26.17
N ASP A 13 16.09 -7.57 -25.49
CA ASP A 13 16.21 -6.14 -25.86
C ASP A 13 15.45 -5.59 -27.06
N SER A 14 14.63 -4.55 -26.82
CA SER A 14 14.86 -3.20 -27.38
C SER A 14 13.81 -2.17 -26.93
N GLN A 15 14.34 -0.96 -26.67
CA GLN A 15 13.74 0.37 -26.85
C GLN A 15 12.91 1.00 -25.72
N GLU A 16 13.54 2.04 -25.16
CA GLU A 16 12.92 3.24 -24.60
C GLU A 16 11.89 3.85 -25.55
N HIS A 17 10.66 3.97 -25.05
CA HIS A 17 9.73 5.02 -25.46
C HIS A 17 8.93 5.41 -24.21
N ASN A 18 9.25 6.57 -23.61
CA ASN A 18 8.46 7.12 -22.53
C ASN A 18 7.98 8.52 -22.91
N GLU A 19 6.90 8.55 -23.69
CA GLU A 19 6.09 9.75 -23.94
C GLU A 19 4.80 9.66 -23.14
N ASN A 20 4.84 10.26 -21.95
CA ASN A 20 3.81 11.03 -21.27
C ASN A 20 2.33 10.79 -21.70
N SER A 21 1.82 9.58 -21.46
CA SER A 21 0.43 9.38 -21.06
C SER A 21 0.36 9.62 -19.55
N GLY A 22 -0.74 10.13 -18.99
CA GLY A 22 -0.86 10.37 -17.55
C GLY A 22 -0.62 9.07 -16.76
N LEU A 23 0.65 8.84 -16.37
CA LEU A 23 1.14 7.52 -15.97
C LEU A 23 0.60 7.18 -14.60
N VAL A 24 -0.22 6.15 -14.54
CA VAL A 24 -0.63 5.53 -13.29
C VAL A 24 0.61 4.89 -12.68
N SER A 25 1.23 5.57 -11.72
CA SER A 25 2.36 5.04 -10.96
C SER A 25 1.88 4.34 -9.69
N GLY A 26 2.70 3.41 -9.21
CA GLY A 26 2.52 2.82 -7.89
C GLY A 26 2.89 3.81 -6.78
N VAL A 27 2.32 3.61 -5.61
CA VAL A 27 2.64 4.36 -4.40
C VAL A 27 2.40 3.47 -3.18
N ILE A 28 3.15 3.72 -2.10
CA ILE A 28 2.99 3.01 -0.84
C ILE A 28 2.47 4.00 0.20
N VAL A 29 1.41 3.64 0.91
CA VAL A 29 0.96 4.35 2.10
C VAL A 29 1.30 3.49 3.32
N LEU A 30 1.82 4.10 4.37
CA LEU A 30 2.10 3.44 5.64
C LEU A 30 1.23 4.01 6.76
N SER A 31 0.88 3.14 7.70
CA SER A 31 0.08 3.44 8.89
C SER A 31 0.26 2.35 9.94
N THR A 32 0.10 2.65 11.22
CA THR A 32 0.16 1.66 12.32
C THR A 32 -1.21 1.42 12.95
N PHE A 33 -1.47 0.18 13.39
CA PHE A 33 -2.70 -0.17 14.09
C PHE A 33 -2.38 -0.83 15.45
N PRO A 34 -3.24 -0.67 16.47
CA PRO A 34 -2.99 -1.19 17.82
C PRO A 34 -3.10 -2.71 17.94
N SER A 35 -3.65 -3.41 16.92
CA SER A 35 -3.77 -4.87 16.95
C SER A 35 -3.73 -5.49 15.56
N GLU A 36 -3.29 -6.75 15.49
CA GLU A 36 -3.21 -7.51 14.25
C GLU A 36 -4.59 -7.71 13.63
N ASP A 37 -5.59 -8.04 14.46
CA ASP A 37 -6.96 -8.29 13.99
C ASP A 37 -7.58 -7.03 13.39
N LEU A 38 -7.36 -5.87 14.01
CA LEU A 38 -7.84 -4.61 13.46
C LEU A 38 -7.11 -4.26 12.15
N ALA A 39 -5.77 -4.41 12.12
CA ALA A 39 -4.98 -4.22 10.91
C ALA A 39 -5.48 -5.09 9.75
N LYS A 40 -5.72 -6.39 10.01
CA LYS A 40 -6.26 -7.34 9.02
C LYS A 40 -7.66 -6.96 8.57
N LYS A 41 -8.54 -6.58 9.49
CA LYS A 41 -9.92 -6.14 9.18
C LYS A 41 -9.94 -4.90 8.29
N VAL A 42 -9.10 -3.90 8.60
CA VAL A 42 -8.96 -2.70 7.79
C VAL A 42 -8.38 -3.04 6.42
N ALA A 43 -7.31 -3.84 6.37
CA ALA A 43 -6.71 -4.30 5.12
C ALA A 43 -7.71 -5.02 4.22
N GLN A 44 -8.49 -5.96 4.76
CA GLN A 44 -9.54 -6.68 4.03
C GLN A 44 -10.56 -5.72 3.42
N GLY A 45 -11.11 -4.80 4.22
CA GLY A 45 -12.09 -3.84 3.72
C GLY A 45 -11.53 -2.91 2.63
N LEU A 46 -10.26 -2.50 2.72
CA LEU A 46 -9.60 -1.66 1.71
C LEU A 46 -9.32 -2.43 0.41
N LEU A 47 -8.96 -3.72 0.51
CA LEU A 47 -8.77 -4.62 -0.63
C LEU A 47 -10.10 -4.90 -1.34
N GLU A 48 -11.17 -5.20 -0.60
CA GLU A 48 -12.52 -5.42 -1.15
C GLU A 48 -13.04 -4.20 -1.91
N ARG A 49 -12.74 -3.00 -1.41
CA ARG A 49 -13.08 -1.72 -2.06
C ARG A 49 -12.10 -1.32 -3.17
N LYS A 50 -11.09 -2.15 -3.46
CA LYS A 50 -10.05 -1.90 -4.48
C LYS A 50 -9.31 -0.56 -4.28
N LEU A 51 -9.15 -0.13 -3.03
CA LEU A 51 -8.42 1.10 -2.67
C LEU A 51 -6.91 0.87 -2.56
N CYS A 52 -6.50 -0.39 -2.39
CA CYS A 52 -5.13 -0.87 -2.52
C CYS A 52 -5.17 -2.30 -3.08
N ALA A 53 -4.06 -2.78 -3.63
CA ALA A 53 -3.95 -4.12 -4.20
C ALA A 53 -3.29 -5.13 -3.24
N CYS A 54 -2.46 -4.64 -2.32
CA CYS A 54 -1.72 -5.46 -1.37
C CYS A 54 -1.45 -4.67 -0.09
N VAL A 55 -1.45 -5.39 1.04
CA VAL A 55 -1.04 -4.87 2.34
C VAL A 55 -0.04 -5.84 2.96
N ASN A 56 1.13 -5.33 3.38
CA ASN A 56 2.01 -6.09 4.28
C ASN A 56 1.72 -5.62 5.70
N ILE A 57 1.61 -6.55 6.64
CA ILE A 57 1.37 -6.27 8.06
C ILE A 57 2.55 -6.85 8.84
N MET A 58 3.16 -6.05 9.71
CA MET A 58 4.28 -6.48 10.55
C MET A 58 4.15 -5.91 11.97
N LYS A 59 4.48 -6.73 12.97
CA LYS A 59 4.53 -6.28 14.36
C LYS A 59 5.76 -5.40 14.59
N VAL A 60 5.59 -4.28 15.29
CA VAL A 60 6.63 -3.28 15.60
C VAL A 60 6.52 -2.78 17.03
N SER A 61 7.60 -2.19 17.55
CA SER A 61 7.57 -1.30 18.72
C SER A 61 7.58 0.13 18.21
N SER A 62 6.61 0.93 18.63
CA SER A 62 6.49 2.35 18.31
C SER A 62 6.83 3.16 19.55
N MET A 63 7.95 3.88 19.51
CA MET A 63 8.37 4.79 20.57
C MET A 63 8.14 6.24 20.15
N TYR A 64 7.42 7.02 20.97
CA TYR A 64 7.09 8.41 20.65
C TYR A 64 6.95 9.27 21.90
N SER A 65 6.99 10.59 21.72
CA SER A 65 6.79 11.55 22.80
C SER A 65 5.34 12.04 22.83
N TRP A 66 4.65 11.81 23.94
CA TRP A 66 3.29 12.27 24.16
C TRP A 66 3.14 12.86 25.55
N LYS A 67 2.57 14.08 25.63
CA LYS A 67 2.35 14.82 26.90
C LYS A 67 3.60 14.89 27.80
N GLY A 68 4.78 15.03 27.19
CA GLY A 68 6.06 15.13 27.89
C GLY A 68 6.62 13.81 28.43
N LYS A 69 6.06 12.67 28.02
CA LYS A 69 6.58 11.33 28.34
C LYS A 69 6.91 10.58 27.06
N ILE A 70 7.90 9.69 27.14
CA ILE A 70 8.17 8.72 26.08
C ILE A 70 7.31 7.49 26.36
N ASP A 71 6.45 7.17 25.39
CA ASP A 71 5.68 5.94 25.37
C ASP A 71 6.38 4.92 24.45
N ASP A 72 6.12 3.64 24.70
CA ASP A 72 6.58 2.50 23.90
C ASP A 72 5.41 1.53 23.77
N GLU A 73 4.83 1.46 22.58
CA GLU A 73 3.63 0.67 22.30
C GLU A 73 3.91 -0.41 21.25
N GLN A 74 3.30 -1.58 21.44
CA GLN A 74 3.33 -2.65 20.46
C GLN A 74 2.25 -2.40 19.42
N GLU A 75 2.65 -2.24 18.16
CA GLU A 75 1.75 -1.92 17.07
C GLU A 75 1.96 -2.83 15.86
N PHE A 76 1.10 -2.66 14.85
CA PHE A 76 1.16 -3.36 13.59
C PHE A 76 1.30 -2.36 12.44
N LEU A 77 2.50 -2.25 11.90
CA LEU A 77 2.80 -1.41 10.74
C LEU A 77 2.25 -2.06 9.47
N CYS A 78 1.47 -1.28 8.74
CA CYS A 78 0.85 -1.66 7.48
C CYS A 78 1.45 -0.89 6.32
N PHE A 79 1.87 -1.59 5.28
CA PHE A 79 2.27 -1.00 4.01
C PHE A 79 1.22 -1.30 2.94
N PHE A 80 0.38 -0.33 2.62
CA PHE A 80 -0.65 -0.40 1.58
C PHE A 80 -0.04 -0.02 0.23
N LYS A 81 -0.05 -0.94 -0.74
CA LYS A 81 0.42 -0.68 -2.12
C LYS A 81 -0.78 -0.37 -2.98
N THR A 82 -0.77 0.81 -3.59
CA THR A 82 -1.87 1.30 -4.42
C THR A 82 -1.33 2.11 -5.59
N THR A 83 -2.24 2.66 -6.39
CA THR A 83 -1.92 3.58 -7.49
C THR A 83 -2.14 5.03 -7.08
N THR A 84 -1.46 5.96 -7.75
CA THR A 84 -1.66 7.40 -7.54
C THR A 84 -3.11 7.85 -7.75
N ILE A 85 -3.88 7.15 -8.60
CA ILE A 85 -5.32 7.38 -8.79
C ILE A 85 -6.11 7.11 -7.50
N LYS A 86 -5.79 6.03 -6.77
CA LYS A 86 -6.51 5.63 -5.55
C LYS A 86 -5.97 6.26 -4.27
N LEU A 87 -4.80 6.87 -4.33
CA LEU A 87 -4.09 7.42 -3.18
C LEU A 87 -4.97 8.30 -2.28
N ARG A 88 -5.69 9.25 -2.86
CA ARG A 88 -6.55 10.17 -2.08
C ARG A 88 -7.65 9.40 -1.34
N GLN A 89 -8.39 8.55 -2.04
CA GLN A 89 -9.48 7.76 -1.48
C GLN A 89 -8.96 6.79 -0.40
N LEU A 90 -7.79 6.19 -0.61
CA LEU A 90 -7.15 5.33 0.37
C LEU A 90 -6.82 6.08 1.66
N LYS A 91 -6.19 7.27 1.57
CA LYS A 91 -5.86 8.10 2.75
C LYS A 91 -7.11 8.53 3.51
N GLU A 92 -8.15 8.93 2.79
CA GLU A 92 -9.44 9.33 3.39
C GLU A 92 -10.09 8.16 4.14
N GLU A 93 -10.13 6.96 3.54
CA GLU A 93 -10.72 5.79 4.19
C GLU A 93 -9.86 5.26 5.35
N ILE A 94 -8.52 5.24 5.24
CA ILE A 94 -7.66 4.91 6.38
C ILE A 94 -7.95 5.83 7.56
N ARG A 95 -8.00 7.16 7.33
CA ARG A 95 -8.31 8.13 8.38
C ARG A 95 -9.67 7.89 9.02
N LYS A 96 -10.68 7.57 8.21
CA LYS A 96 -12.07 7.36 8.66
C LYS A 96 -12.22 6.11 9.53
N VAL A 97 -11.48 5.04 9.25
CA VAL A 97 -11.58 3.77 9.98
C VAL A 97 -10.56 3.64 11.10
N HIS A 98 -9.63 4.60 11.26
CA HIS A 98 -8.57 4.52 12.25
C HIS A 98 -9.09 4.72 13.68
N PRO A 99 -8.63 3.93 14.67
CA PRO A 99 -8.98 4.14 16.07
C PRO A 99 -8.29 5.34 16.73
N TYR A 100 -7.24 5.87 16.10
CA TYR A 100 -6.45 6.97 16.67
C TYR A 100 -6.97 8.32 16.17
N GLU A 101 -6.92 9.32 17.04
CA GLU A 101 -7.31 10.70 16.69
C GLU A 101 -6.41 11.28 15.59
N VAL A 102 -5.10 11.02 15.68
CA VAL A 102 -4.09 11.44 14.72
C VAL A 102 -3.36 10.19 14.22
N PRO A 103 -3.89 9.51 13.18
CA PRO A 103 -3.24 8.33 12.65
C PRO A 103 -1.99 8.67 11.84
N GLU A 104 -0.98 7.81 11.91
CA GLU A 104 0.13 7.86 10.96
C GLU A 104 -0.40 7.52 9.56
N ILE A 105 -0.27 8.44 8.60
CA ILE A 105 -0.61 8.21 7.20
C ILE A 105 0.47 8.88 6.35
N VAL A 106 1.55 8.14 6.11
CA VAL A 106 2.70 8.65 5.34
C VAL A 106 2.75 7.98 3.98
N GLU A 107 3.11 8.77 2.98
CA GLU A 107 3.26 8.32 1.60
C GLU A 107 4.74 8.12 1.27
N LEU A 108 5.06 7.00 0.63
CA LEU A 108 6.37 6.71 0.07
C LEU A 108 6.26 6.59 -1.45
N GLU A 109 7.09 7.37 -2.14
CA GLU A 109 7.20 7.33 -3.59
C GLU A 109 7.77 5.98 -4.06
N MET A 110 7.07 5.33 -4.99
CA MET A 110 7.56 4.14 -5.68
C MET A 110 8.26 4.56 -6.97
N LYS A 111 9.57 4.83 -6.88
CA LYS A 111 10.38 5.27 -8.04
C LYS A 111 10.44 4.24 -9.17
N SER A 112 10.42 2.95 -8.84
CA SER A 112 10.39 1.87 -9.81
C SER A 112 9.80 0.59 -9.20
N ALA A 113 9.27 -0.26 -10.08
CA ALA A 113 8.83 -1.62 -9.81
C ALA A 113 8.88 -2.39 -11.15
N SER A 114 8.80 -3.73 -11.11
CA SER A 114 8.71 -4.50 -12.36
C SER A 114 7.43 -4.14 -13.12
N SER A 115 7.50 -4.17 -14.45
CA SER A 115 6.37 -3.89 -15.35
C SER A 115 5.15 -4.72 -14.97
N ASP A 116 5.34 -6.03 -14.79
CA ASP A 116 4.25 -6.97 -14.52
C ASP A 116 3.58 -6.70 -13.16
N TYR A 117 4.37 -6.24 -12.18
CA TYR A 117 3.84 -5.88 -10.88
C TYR A 117 3.03 -4.59 -10.93
N LEU A 118 3.49 -3.58 -11.68
CA LEU A 118 2.73 -2.34 -11.88
C LEU A 118 1.44 -2.60 -12.65
N SER A 119 1.47 -3.41 -13.72
CA SER A 119 0.27 -3.80 -14.46
C SER A 119 -0.75 -4.46 -13.53
N TRP A 120 -0.32 -5.46 -12.74
CA TRP A 120 -1.19 -6.10 -11.76
C TRP A 120 -1.72 -5.13 -10.69
N LEU A 121 -0.90 -4.19 -10.22
CA LEU A 121 -1.29 -3.19 -9.22
C LEU A 121 -2.40 -2.27 -9.76
N VAL A 122 -2.26 -1.85 -11.01
CA VAL A 122 -3.25 -1.03 -11.73
C VAL A 122 -4.55 -1.83 -11.92
N ASP A 123 -4.47 -3.05 -12.44
CA ASP A 123 -5.63 -3.90 -12.68
C ASP A 123 -6.41 -4.19 -11.39
N ALA A 124 -5.70 -4.52 -10.31
CA ALA A 124 -6.29 -4.83 -9.01
C ALA A 124 -7.01 -3.62 -8.37
N THR A 125 -6.64 -2.39 -8.75
CA THR A 125 -7.22 -1.16 -8.21
C THR A 125 -8.22 -0.47 -9.14
N LEU A 126 -8.20 -0.75 -10.45
CA LEU A 126 -9.06 -0.09 -11.44
C LEU A 126 -10.15 -0.99 -12.04
N SER A 127 -9.98 -2.32 -12.00
CA SER A 127 -11.00 -3.21 -12.56
C SER A 127 -12.34 -3.03 -11.84
N SER A 128 -13.45 -2.92 -12.58
CA SER A 128 -14.80 -2.95 -12.01
C SER A 128 -15.01 -4.25 -11.21
N PRO A 129 -15.73 -4.24 -10.07
CA PRO A 129 -16.13 -5.45 -9.38
C PRO A 129 -16.97 -6.38 -10.26
#